data_AF-K2J9D7-F1
#
_entry.id   AF-K2J9D7-F1
#
_cell.length_a   1.000
_cell.length_b   1.000
_cell.length_c   1.000
_cell.angle_alpha   90.00
_cell.angle_beta   90.00
_cell.angle_gamma   90.00
#
_symmetry.space_group_name_H-M   'P 1'
#
loop_
_entity.id
_entity.type
_entity.pdbx_description
1 polymer ?
#
loop_
_entity_poly.entity_id
_entity_poly.type
_entity_poly.pdbx_seq_one_letter_code
_entity_poly.pdbx_strand_id
1 'polypeptide(L)' 'KTCSNCLSVDENFNKDIKKLGKTDKEREYHCKYCGLELDRDLNASINIHRVGASTLGVEFVRPT' A
#
# COMPACT_ATOMS: atom_id res chain seq x y z
N LYS A 1 -2.09 6.04 4.45
CA LYS A 1 -1.71 4.93 3.54
C LYS A 1 -0.70 5.41 2.53
N THR A 2 0.47 4.80 2.48
CA THR A 2 1.54 5.19 1.56
C THR A 2 1.27 4.65 0.16
N CYS A 3 1.59 5.42 -0.88
CA CYS A 3 1.55 4.96 -2.26
C CYS A 3 2.77 4.10 -2.57
N SER A 4 2.56 2.90 -3.09
CA SER A 4 3.64 2.02 -3.55
C SER A 4 4.44 2.62 -4.72
N ASN A 5 3.82 3.43 -5.58
CA ASN A 5 4.46 4.07 -6.72
C ASN A 5 5.24 5.34 -6.33
N CYS A 6 4.56 6.35 -5.75
CA CYS A 6 5.16 7.68 -5.52
C CYS A 6 5.49 8.00 -4.07
N LEU A 7 5.32 7.06 -3.14
CA LEU A 7 5.61 7.21 -1.69
C LEU A 7 4.81 8.30 -0.96
N SER A 8 3.87 8.98 -1.62
CA SER A 8 2.98 9.94 -0.97
C SER A 8 2.17 9.28 0.15
N VAL A 9 2.07 9.93 1.30
CA VAL A 9 1.25 9.46 2.42
C VAL A 9 -0.14 10.11 2.34
N ASP A 10 -1.18 9.29 2.24
CA ASP A 10 -2.56 9.78 2.36
C ASP A 10 -3.11 9.52 3.77
N GLU A 11 -3.16 10.58 4.58
CA GLU A 11 -3.61 10.54 5.97
C GLU A 11 -5.12 10.27 6.13
N ASN A 12 -5.90 10.53 5.08
CA ASN A 12 -7.36 10.36 5.12
C ASN A 12 -7.81 8.90 4.99
N PHE A 13 -6.90 7.95 4.76
CA PHE A 13 -7.28 6.53 4.58
C PHE A 13 -8.10 5.94 5.70
N ASN A 14 -7.71 6.23 6.94
CA ASN A 14 -8.21 5.48 8.07
C ASN A 14 -9.68 5.79 8.35
N LYS A 15 -10.22 6.85 7.73
CA LYS A 15 -11.65 7.16 7.76
C LYS A 15 -12.49 6.15 6.97
N ASP A 16 -11.88 5.45 6.00
CA ASP A 16 -12.55 4.45 5.15
C ASP A 16 -12.58 3.04 5.76
N ILE A 17 -11.89 2.82 6.90
CA ILE A 17 -11.82 1.50 7.58
C ILE A 17 -13.19 1.10 8.18
N LYS A 18 -14.12 2.04 8.40
CA LYS A 18 -15.51 1.73 8.80
C LYS A 18 -16.33 0.99 7.74
N LYS A 19 -15.80 0.79 6.53
CA LYS A 19 -16.43 0.01 5.45
C LYS A 19 -15.94 -1.44 5.34
N LEU A 20 -15.11 -1.93 6.27
CA LEU A 20 -14.70 -3.33 6.31
C LEU A 20 -15.95 -4.24 6.35
N GLY A 21 -16.28 -4.85 5.21
CA GLY A 21 -17.44 -5.73 5.07
C GLY A 21 -18.23 -5.59 3.76
N LYS A 22 -17.91 -4.63 2.90
CA LYS A 22 -18.63 -4.39 1.64
C LYS A 22 -17.73 -4.66 0.43
N THR A 23 -18.20 -5.58 -0.42
CA THR A 23 -17.90 -5.83 -1.85
C THR A 23 -16.54 -5.45 -2.45
N ASP A 24 -16.00 -6.28 -3.36
CA ASP A 24 -14.66 -6.12 -3.98
C ASP A 24 -14.37 -4.73 -4.58
N LYS A 25 -15.39 -3.98 -5.00
CA LYS A 25 -15.25 -2.60 -5.51
C LYS A 25 -14.81 -1.58 -4.45
N GLU A 26 -15.00 -1.85 -3.16
CA GLU A 26 -14.49 -0.96 -2.09
C GLU A 26 -13.05 -1.30 -1.69
N ARG A 27 -12.41 -2.30 -2.30
CA ARG A 27 -11.01 -2.69 -2.02
C ARG A 27 -9.96 -1.98 -2.89
N GLU A 28 -10.36 -1.12 -3.80
CA GLU A 28 -9.40 -0.36 -4.61
C GLU A 28 -8.69 0.74 -3.81
N TYR A 29 -7.38 0.83 -4.00
CA TYR A 29 -6.51 1.92 -3.60
C TYR A 29 -6.35 2.88 -4.77
N HIS A 30 -6.70 4.14 -4.56
CA HIS A 30 -6.47 5.24 -5.51
C HIS A 30 -5.50 6.26 -4.90
N CYS A 31 -4.42 6.56 -5.62
CA CYS A 31 -3.47 7.61 -5.24
C CYS A 31 -3.83 8.95 -5.89
N LYS A 32 -4.26 9.91 -5.09
CA LYS A 32 -4.56 11.29 -5.55
C LYS A 32 -3.36 12.09 -6.07
N TYR A 33 -2.13 11.58 -5.90
CA TYR A 33 -0.90 12.28 -6.27
C TYR A 33 -0.31 11.79 -7.59
N CYS A 34 -0.37 10.49 -7.89
CA CYS A 34 0.17 9.92 -9.12
C CYS A 34 -0.86 9.17 -9.97
N GLY A 35 -2.13 9.12 -9.54
CA GLY A 35 -3.21 8.45 -10.27
C GLY A 35 -3.15 6.92 -10.24
N LEU A 36 -2.28 6.32 -9.42
CA LEU A 36 -2.17 4.87 -9.29
C LEU A 36 -3.47 4.27 -8.74
N GLU A 37 -4.01 3.29 -9.45
CA GLU A 37 -5.17 2.50 -9.07
C GLU A 37 -4.80 1.01 -9.04
N LEU A 38 -4.99 0.36 -7.88
CA LEU A 38 -4.81 -1.09 -7.73
C LEU A 38 -5.55 -1.61 -6.51
N ASP A 39 -5.57 -2.91 -6.29
CA ASP A 39 -6.04 -3.48 -5.03
C ASP A 39 -5.25 -2.94 -3.83
N ARG A 40 -5.96 -2.62 -2.75
CA ARG A 40 -5.41 -2.04 -1.52
C ARG A 40 -4.45 -2.97 -0.81
N ASP A 41 -4.76 -4.26 -0.75
CA ASP A 41 -3.92 -5.26 -0.10
C ASP A 41 -2.67 -5.49 -0.95
N LEU A 42 -2.79 -5.43 -2.28
CA LEU A 42 -1.63 -5.39 -3.17
C LEU A 42 -0.77 -4.14 -2.93
N ASN A 43 -1.34 -2.93 -2.82
CA ASN A 43 -0.56 -1.72 -2.48
C ASN A 43 0.14 -1.83 -1.13
N ALA A 44 -0.52 -2.43 -0.13
CA ALA A 44 0.06 -2.70 1.18
C ALA A 44 1.19 -3.73 1.07
N SER A 45 1.00 -4.83 0.34
CA SER A 45 2.01 -5.88 0.15
C SER A 45 3.28 -5.35 -0.52
N ILE A 46 3.16 -4.46 -1.52
CA ILE A 46 4.30 -3.82 -2.18
C ILE A 46 5.05 -2.92 -1.18
N ASN A 47 4.32 -2.13 -0.40
CA ASN A 47 4.94 -1.29 0.63
C ASN A 47 5.59 -2.13 1.74
N ILE A 48 4.99 -3.25 2.15
CA ILE A 48 5.59 -4.18 3.12
C ILE A 48 6.82 -4.86 2.54
N HIS A 49 6.79 -5.29 1.28
CA HIS A 49 7.96 -5.82 0.60
C HIS A 49 9.11 -4.79 0.56
N ARG A 50 8.77 -3.52 0.27
CA ARG A 50 9.73 -2.40 0.25
C ARG A 50 10.25 -2.02 1.63
N VAL A 51 9.40 -2.00 2.65
CA VAL A 51 9.75 -1.61 4.04
C VAL A 51 10.39 -2.77 4.80
N GLY A 52 9.99 -4.02 4.54
CA GLY A 52 10.62 -5.23 5.07
C GLY A 52 12.11 -5.32 4.72
N ALA A 53 12.52 -4.74 3.58
CA ALA A 53 13.93 -4.55 3.24
C ALA A 53 14.63 -3.48 4.11
N SER A 54 13.91 -2.48 4.63
CA SER A 54 14.47 -1.35 5.38
C SER A 54 14.40 -1.51 6.91
N THR A 55 13.46 -2.29 7.45
CA THR A 55 13.25 -2.41 8.91
C THR A 55 14.00 -3.57 9.54
N LEU A 56 14.41 -4.60 8.77
CA LEU A 56 15.10 -5.77 9.32
C LEU A 56 16.62 -5.63 9.44
N GLY A 57 17.26 -4.58 8.92
CA GLY A 57 18.73 -4.49 8.92
C GLY A 57 19.41 -5.67 8.21
N VAL A 58 18.66 -6.45 7.43
CA VAL A 58 19.18 -7.51 6.58
C VAL A 58 19.43 -6.87 5.22
N GLU A 59 20.65 -6.35 5.06
CA GLU A 59 21.21 -6.09 3.75
C GLU A 59 21.05 -7.37 2.90
N PHE A 60 20.53 -7.23 1.69
CA PHE A 60 20.35 -8.27 0.66
C PHE A 60 19.15 -9.22 0.77
N VAL A 61 18.10 -8.90 -0.01
CA VAL A 61 17.22 -9.92 -0.60
C VAL A 61 17.93 -10.48 -1.83
N ARG A 62 18.37 -11.74 -1.80
CA ARG A 62 18.88 -12.43 -2.99
C ARG A 62 17.70 -12.92 -3.83
N PRO A 63 17.62 -12.60 -5.13
CA PRO A 63 16.72 -13.30 -6.02
C PRO A 63 17.27 -14.72 -6.25
N THR A 64 16.41 -15.73 -6.13
CA THR A 64 16.66 -17.08 -6.66
C THR A 64 16.57 -17.07 -8.18
#